data_AF-A0A8S4BS34-F1
#
_entry.id   AF-A0A8S4BS34-F1
#
_cell.length_a   1.000
_cell.length_b   1.000
_cell.length_c   1.000
_cell.angle_alpha   90.00
_cell.angle_beta   90.00
_cell.angle_gamma   90.00
#
_symmetry.space_group_name_H-M   'P 1'
#
loop_
_entity.id
_entity.type
_entity.pdbx_description
1 polymer ?
#
loop_
_entity_poly.entity_id
_entity_poly.type
_entity_poly.pdbx_seq_one_letter_code
_entity_poly.pdbx_strand_id
1 'polypeptide(L)'
;MKYYILLFWTLTASVSCQKAQDNEVQIDDIPDGIKLSCKDADIEKPDGTKVKELELRYHNENSGVYSCSETSKAHVKFRTCDNCVELDMKAIAGIVVGDVVATVVVGVAVYLLASKAQSGPVPSHKKRSDRQPLVRNDASITSDNDNYQPLRQQRRDEYDVLRR
;
A
#
# COMPACT_ATOMS: atom_id res chain seq x y z
N MET A 1 -51.46 -29.31 -71.11
CA MET A 1 -50.42 -28.86 -70.16
C MET A 1 -51.07 -28.70 -68.80
N LYS A 2 -51.25 -29.85 -68.15
CA LYS A 2 -51.69 -30.03 -66.76
C LYS A 2 -50.41 -30.14 -65.91
N TYR A 3 -50.48 -29.85 -64.61
CA TYR A 3 -49.42 -30.04 -63.59
C TYR A 3 -48.57 -28.82 -63.16
N TYR A 4 -49.11 -27.61 -63.09
CA TYR A 4 -48.48 -26.51 -62.33
C TYR A 4 -49.43 -25.84 -61.31
N ILE A 5 -50.42 -26.58 -60.79
CA ILE A 5 -51.35 -26.09 -59.74
C ILE A 5 -51.39 -27.02 -58.52
N LEU A 6 -50.44 -27.94 -58.36
CA LEU A 6 -50.38 -28.81 -57.19
C LEU A 6 -48.93 -29.00 -56.79
N LEU A 7 -48.42 -28.11 -55.95
CA LEU A 7 -47.39 -28.33 -54.93
C LEU A 7 -46.91 -26.97 -54.45
N PHE A 8 -47.60 -26.41 -53.46
CA PHE A 8 -47.02 -25.74 -52.28
C PHE A 8 -48.16 -25.36 -51.31
N TRP A 9 -49.05 -26.32 -51.07
CA TRP A 9 -49.79 -26.40 -49.81
C TRP A 9 -48.92 -27.23 -48.85
N THR A 10 -47.84 -26.65 -48.37
CA THR A 10 -47.20 -27.16 -47.15
C THR A 10 -47.66 -26.26 -46.03
N LEU A 11 -48.42 -26.88 -45.14
CA LEU A 11 -48.97 -26.34 -43.91
C LEU A 11 -48.14 -25.19 -43.33
N THR A 12 -48.85 -24.11 -43.07
CA THR A 12 -48.66 -23.28 -41.88
C THR A 12 -48.53 -24.17 -40.65
N ALA A 13 -47.31 -24.56 -40.30
CA ALA A 13 -46.94 -24.70 -38.91
C ALA A 13 -46.45 -23.31 -38.49
N SER A 14 -47.40 -22.41 -38.22
CA SER A 14 -47.13 -21.37 -37.25
C SER A 14 -46.86 -22.13 -35.95
N VAL A 15 -45.59 -22.49 -35.72
CA VAL A 15 -45.13 -22.72 -34.36
C VAL A 15 -45.30 -21.35 -33.73
N SER A 16 -46.48 -21.11 -33.17
CA SER A 16 -46.66 -20.11 -32.16
C SER A 16 -45.76 -20.59 -31.05
N CYS A 17 -44.49 -20.18 -31.12
CA CYS A 17 -43.63 -20.15 -29.97
C CYS A 17 -44.35 -19.18 -29.04
N GLN A 18 -45.25 -19.72 -28.21
CA GLN A 18 -45.61 -19.07 -26.97
C GLN A 18 -44.26 -18.81 -26.34
N LYS A 19 -43.84 -17.54 -26.43
CA LYS A 19 -42.68 -17.03 -25.73
C LYS A 19 -42.98 -17.41 -24.29
N ALA A 20 -42.37 -18.50 -23.82
CA ALA A 20 -42.43 -18.87 -22.43
C ALA A 20 -42.03 -17.61 -21.70
N GLN A 21 -42.93 -17.12 -20.87
CA GLN A 21 -42.79 -15.89 -20.13
C GLN A 21 -41.38 -15.92 -19.53
N ASP A 22 -40.50 -15.09 -20.08
CA ASP A 22 -39.09 -15.12 -19.76
C ASP A 22 -38.98 -14.44 -18.40
N ASN A 23 -39.31 -15.20 -17.36
CA ASN A 23 -39.30 -14.82 -15.96
C ASN A 23 -37.85 -14.79 -15.48
N GLU A 24 -37.02 -14.07 -16.21
CA GLU A 24 -35.62 -13.85 -15.87
C GLU A 24 -35.54 -13.01 -14.59
N VAL A 25 -34.67 -13.43 -13.67
CA VAL A 25 -34.43 -12.73 -12.41
C VAL A 25 -33.71 -11.42 -12.72
N GLN A 26 -34.32 -10.29 -12.37
CA GLN A 26 -33.70 -8.98 -12.46
C GLN A 26 -32.90 -8.70 -11.18
N ILE A 27 -31.70 -8.16 -11.36
CA ILE A 27 -30.75 -7.83 -10.29
C ILE A 27 -30.44 -6.34 -10.39
N ASP A 28 -30.78 -5.61 -9.33
CA ASP A 28 -30.43 -4.20 -9.19
C ASP A 28 -29.40 -4.06 -8.05
N ASP A 29 -28.32 -3.32 -8.31
CA ASP A 29 -27.28 -3.08 -7.31
C ASP A 29 -27.68 -1.95 -6.33
N ILE A 30 -27.51 -2.21 -5.04
CA ILE A 30 -27.72 -1.27 -3.92
C ILE A 30 -26.37 -1.11 -3.19
N PRO A 31 -26.04 0.04 -2.60
CA PRO A 31 -24.76 0.26 -1.90
C PRO A 31 -24.36 -0.84 -0.89
N ASP A 32 -25.33 -1.49 -0.22
CA ASP A 32 -25.08 -2.54 0.78
C ASP A 32 -25.59 -3.94 0.36
N GLY A 33 -25.97 -4.14 -0.89
CA GLY A 33 -26.53 -5.41 -1.33
C GLY A 33 -27.05 -5.42 -2.75
N ILE A 34 -27.87 -6.41 -3.05
CA ILE A 34 -28.59 -6.50 -4.32
C ILE A 34 -30.09 -6.60 -4.05
N LYS A 35 -30.87 -6.06 -4.96
CA LYS A 35 -32.31 -6.26 -5.00
C LYS A 35 -32.64 -7.23 -6.13
N LEU A 36 -33.33 -8.30 -5.77
CA LEU A 36 -33.87 -9.27 -6.69
C LEU A 36 -35.34 -8.91 -6.96
N SER A 37 -35.73 -8.93 -8.23
CA SER A 37 -37.12 -8.78 -8.67
C SER A 37 -37.41 -9.69 -9.87
N CYS A 38 -38.68 -10.10 -10.04
CA CYS A 38 -39.15 -10.80 -11.23
C CYS A 38 -40.28 -9.98 -11.86
N LYS A 39 -40.41 -10.01 -13.19
CA LYS A 39 -41.39 -9.17 -13.92
C LYS A 39 -42.84 -9.46 -13.53
N ASP A 40 -43.22 -10.73 -13.48
CA ASP A 40 -44.63 -11.16 -13.30
C ASP A 40 -44.81 -12.27 -12.24
N ALA A 41 -43.77 -12.58 -11.47
CA ALA A 41 -43.78 -13.71 -10.52
C ALA A 41 -43.17 -13.34 -9.16
N ASP A 42 -43.51 -14.10 -8.13
CA ASP A 42 -42.87 -13.97 -6.82
C ASP A 42 -41.56 -14.76 -6.79
N ILE A 43 -40.56 -14.23 -6.10
CA ILE A 43 -39.29 -14.90 -5.82
C ILE A 43 -39.50 -15.91 -4.70
N GLU A 44 -39.19 -17.15 -4.97
CA GLU A 44 -39.09 -18.21 -3.98
C GLU A 44 -37.68 -18.23 -3.37
N LYS A 45 -37.61 -18.07 -2.05
CA LYS A 45 -36.39 -18.17 -1.26
C LYS A 45 -35.98 -19.64 -1.05
N PRO A 46 -34.73 -19.89 -0.64
CA PRO A 46 -34.30 -21.21 -0.18
C PRO A 46 -35.17 -21.77 0.96
N ASP A 47 -35.81 -20.89 1.74
CA ASP A 47 -36.71 -21.21 2.85
C ASP A 47 -38.16 -21.51 2.40
N GLY A 48 -38.44 -21.52 1.09
CA GLY A 48 -39.77 -21.79 0.51
C GLY A 48 -40.76 -20.61 0.59
N THR A 49 -40.33 -19.47 1.13
CA THR A 49 -41.16 -18.25 1.21
C THR A 49 -41.16 -17.50 -0.12
N LYS A 50 -42.33 -16.98 -0.52
CA LYS A 50 -42.53 -16.22 -1.77
C LYS A 50 -42.64 -14.73 -1.50
N VAL A 51 -41.84 -13.91 -2.18
CA VAL A 51 -41.80 -12.46 -2.04
C VAL A 51 -41.65 -11.76 -3.40
N LYS A 52 -42.33 -10.63 -3.61
CA LYS A 52 -42.24 -9.86 -4.88
C LYS A 52 -40.87 -9.23 -5.10
N GLU A 53 -40.31 -8.70 -4.03
CA GLU A 53 -39.00 -8.05 -4.02
C GLU A 53 -38.19 -8.59 -2.84
N LEU A 54 -36.91 -8.81 -3.06
CA LEU A 54 -36.01 -9.29 -2.03
C LEU A 54 -34.71 -8.50 -2.05
N GLU A 55 -34.46 -7.77 -0.98
CA GLU A 55 -33.18 -7.13 -0.75
C GLU A 55 -32.27 -8.10 0.02
N LEU A 56 -31.16 -8.46 -0.61
CA LEU A 56 -30.12 -9.30 -0.02
C LEU A 56 -28.90 -8.43 0.24
N ARG A 57 -28.52 -8.30 1.51
CA ARG A 57 -27.22 -7.73 1.85
C ARG A 57 -26.08 -8.65 1.41
N TYR A 58 -24.91 -8.07 1.20
CA TYR A 58 -23.68 -8.80 0.91
C TYR A 58 -23.21 -9.60 2.15
N HIS A 59 -23.88 -10.71 2.44
CA HIS A 59 -23.50 -11.69 3.44
C HIS A 59 -23.45 -13.07 2.80
N ASN A 60 -22.44 -13.86 3.18
CA ASN A 60 -22.28 -15.22 2.63
C ASN A 60 -23.51 -16.11 2.91
N GLU A 61 -24.21 -15.89 4.03
CA GLU A 61 -25.46 -16.59 4.41
C GLU A 61 -26.60 -16.37 3.41
N ASN A 62 -26.60 -15.25 2.69
CA ASN A 62 -27.60 -14.93 1.68
C ASN A 62 -27.33 -15.63 0.34
N SER A 63 -26.24 -16.41 0.24
CA SER A 63 -25.92 -17.20 -0.94
C SER A 63 -26.85 -18.39 -1.06
N GLY A 64 -27.49 -18.55 -2.22
CA GLY A 64 -28.47 -19.60 -2.42
C GLY A 64 -29.06 -19.58 -3.82
N VAL A 65 -29.97 -20.52 -4.05
CA VAL A 65 -30.76 -20.59 -5.28
C VAL A 65 -32.06 -19.84 -5.03
N TYR A 66 -32.35 -18.88 -5.90
CA TYR A 66 -33.59 -18.12 -5.91
C TYR A 66 -34.33 -18.42 -7.21
N SER A 67 -35.65 -18.54 -7.16
CA SER A 67 -36.43 -18.88 -8.35
C SER A 67 -37.70 -18.07 -8.48
N CYS A 68 -37.96 -17.53 -9.68
CA CYS A 68 -39.23 -16.89 -10.02
C CYS A 68 -40.30 -17.92 -10.42
N SER A 69 -39.90 -19.11 -10.87
CA SER A 69 -40.75 -20.19 -11.37
C SER A 69 -39.96 -21.50 -11.41
N GLU A 70 -40.61 -22.63 -11.67
CA GLU A 70 -39.95 -23.95 -11.77
C GLU A 70 -38.84 -23.99 -12.83
N THR A 71 -38.99 -23.19 -13.89
CA THR A 71 -38.07 -23.12 -15.03
C THR A 71 -37.02 -22.01 -14.92
N SER A 72 -37.21 -21.03 -14.04
CA SER A 72 -36.37 -19.83 -13.95
C SER A 72 -35.71 -19.73 -12.57
N LYS A 73 -34.53 -20.36 -12.46
CA LYS A 73 -33.71 -20.42 -11.24
C LYS A 73 -32.41 -19.65 -11.44
N ALA A 74 -32.06 -18.78 -10.50
CA ALA A 74 -30.78 -18.08 -10.44
C ALA A 74 -30.00 -18.52 -9.20
N HIS A 75 -28.72 -18.86 -9.36
CA HIS A 75 -27.83 -19.15 -8.24
C HIS A 75 -27.05 -17.88 -7.88
N VAL A 76 -27.39 -17.26 -6.76
CA VAL A 76 -26.68 -16.10 -6.24
C VAL A 76 -25.60 -16.58 -5.27
N LYS A 77 -24.36 -16.16 -5.51
CA LYS A 77 -23.23 -16.50 -4.64
C LYS A 77 -22.49 -15.24 -4.25
N PHE A 78 -22.63 -14.85 -2.99
CA PHE A 78 -21.83 -13.77 -2.43
C PHE A 78 -20.46 -14.33 -2.02
N ARG A 79 -19.43 -13.54 -2.26
CA ARG A 79 -18.08 -13.74 -1.73
C ARG A 79 -17.69 -12.45 -1.05
N THR A 80 -18.05 -12.32 0.22
CA THR A 80 -17.63 -11.17 1.02
C THR A 80 -16.33 -11.46 1.76
N CYS A 81 -15.58 -10.41 2.03
CA CYS A 81 -14.33 -10.45 2.76
C CYS A 81 -14.28 -9.27 3.73
N ASP A 82 -14.10 -9.57 5.02
CA ASP A 82 -13.89 -8.55 6.03
C ASP A 82 -12.45 -8.01 5.91
N ASN A 83 -12.31 -6.69 5.85
CA ASN A 83 -11.02 -5.99 5.72
C ASN A 83 -10.24 -6.28 4.42
N CYS A 84 -10.91 -6.73 3.36
CA CYS A 84 -10.30 -6.69 2.03
C CYS A 84 -10.13 -5.24 1.59
N VAL A 85 -8.91 -4.87 1.23
CA VAL A 85 -8.60 -3.56 0.64
C VAL A 85 -8.51 -3.76 -0.87
N GLU A 86 -9.23 -2.95 -1.62
CA GLU A 86 -9.07 -2.91 -3.08
C GLU A 86 -7.78 -2.13 -3.40
N LEU A 87 -6.71 -2.86 -3.70
CA LEU A 87 -5.46 -2.26 -4.15
C LEU A 87 -5.48 -2.06 -5.67
N ASP A 88 -5.85 -0.86 -6.10
CA ASP A 88 -5.67 -0.44 -7.50
C ASP A 88 -4.17 -0.32 -7.84
N MET A 89 -3.82 -0.46 -9.11
CA MET A 89 -2.45 -0.33 -9.61
C MET A 89 -1.82 1.00 -9.18
N LYS A 90 -2.61 2.08 -9.13
CA LYS A 90 -2.16 3.40 -8.67
C LYS A 90 -1.78 3.40 -7.19
N ALA A 91 -2.55 2.72 -6.35
CA ALA A 91 -2.27 2.62 -4.91
C ALA A 91 -0.97 1.84 -4.69
N ILE A 92 -0.80 0.71 -5.39
CA ILE A 92 0.43 -0.10 -5.32
C ILE A 92 1.64 0.73 -5.78
N ALA A 93 1.52 1.43 -6.91
CA ALA A 93 2.59 2.30 -7.40
C ALA A 93 2.94 3.41 -6.39
N GLY A 94 1.94 4.01 -5.76
CA GLY A 94 2.14 5.02 -4.72
C GLY A 94 2.90 4.47 -3.51
N ILE A 95 2.56 3.26 -3.05
CA ILE A 95 3.26 2.59 -1.95
C ILE A 95 4.73 2.35 -2.30
N VAL A 96 5.01 1.81 -3.49
CA VAL A 96 6.38 1.52 -3.93
C VAL A 96 7.22 2.79 -4.06
N VAL A 97 6.68 3.83 -4.71
CA VAL A 97 7.38 5.11 -4.85
C VAL A 97 7.59 5.76 -3.49
N GLY A 98 6.59 5.72 -2.62
CA GLY A 98 6.67 6.24 -1.25
C GLY A 98 7.79 5.57 -0.45
N ASP A 99 7.91 4.24 -0.53
CA ASP A 99 8.96 3.48 0.14
C ASP A 99 10.37 3.84 -0.36
N VAL A 100 10.54 3.95 -1.69
CA VAL A 100 11.82 4.37 -2.29
C VAL A 100 12.22 5.79 -1.82
N VAL A 101 11.27 6.73 -1.78
CA VAL A 101 11.55 8.09 -1.29
C VAL A 101 11.89 8.08 0.20
N ALA A 102 11.13 7.34 1.02
CA ALA A 102 11.37 7.25 2.46
C ALA A 102 12.75 6.66 2.77
N THR A 103 13.13 5.57 2.10
CA THR A 103 14.44 4.93 2.26
C THR A 103 15.59 5.85 1.85
N VAL A 104 15.46 6.62 0.76
CA VAL A 104 16.44 7.63 0.36
C VAL A 104 16.59 8.73 1.42
N VAL A 105 15.48 9.25 1.94
CA VAL A 105 15.51 10.29 3.00
C VAL A 105 16.24 9.77 4.24
N VAL A 106 15.93 8.56 4.69
CA VAL A 106 16.61 7.91 5.82
C VAL A 106 18.10 7.73 5.52
N GLY A 107 18.45 7.26 4.31
CA GLY A 107 19.83 7.08 3.88
C GLY A 107 20.64 8.38 3.91
N VAL A 108 20.07 9.48 3.40
CA VAL A 108 20.69 10.81 3.44
C VAL A 108 20.85 11.30 4.87
N ALA A 109 19.84 11.14 5.72
CA ALA A 109 19.92 11.53 7.13
C ALA A 109 21.07 10.81 7.85
N VAL A 110 21.17 9.49 7.69
CA VAL A 110 22.26 8.69 8.27
C VAL A 110 23.62 9.10 7.69
N TYR A 111 23.71 9.35 6.39
CA TYR A 111 24.95 9.81 5.74
C TYR A 111 25.43 11.15 6.30
N LEU A 112 24.53 12.11 6.52
CA LEU A 112 24.87 13.40 7.12
C LEU A 112 25.32 13.26 8.58
N LEU A 113 24.67 12.39 9.36
CA LEU A 113 25.08 12.12 10.73
C LEU A 113 26.46 11.45 10.79
N ALA A 114 26.69 10.43 9.95
CA ALA A 114 27.97 9.72 9.89
C ALA A 114 29.11 10.60 9.37
N SER A 115 28.87 11.41 8.34
CA SER A 115 29.88 12.33 7.81
C SER A 115 30.28 13.41 8.81
N LYS A 116 29.36 13.89 9.67
CA LYS A 116 29.71 14.80 10.77
C LYS A 116 30.44 14.10 11.93
N ALA A 117 30.17 12.81 12.15
CA ALA A 117 30.92 12.01 13.12
C ALA A 117 32.37 11.72 12.64
N GLN A 118 32.56 11.48 11.33
CA GLN A 118 33.88 11.26 10.72
C GLN A 118 34.67 12.57 10.52
N SER A 119 33.99 13.70 10.30
CA SER A 119 34.60 15.02 10.07
C SER A 119 34.80 15.83 11.37
N GLY A 120 34.74 15.18 12.53
CA GLY A 120 35.25 15.76 13.76
C GLY A 120 36.76 15.97 13.60
N PRO A 121 37.30 17.20 13.70
CA PRO A 121 38.73 17.38 13.66
C PRO A 121 39.32 16.66 14.88
N VAL A 122 40.32 15.79 14.68
CA VAL A 122 41.42 15.72 15.64
C VAL A 122 41.77 17.19 15.93
N PRO A 123 41.70 17.70 17.17
CA PRO A 123 41.83 19.12 17.45
C PRO A 123 43.27 19.57 17.19
N SER A 124 43.63 19.70 15.90
CA SER A 124 44.85 20.32 15.41
C SER A 124 44.61 21.82 15.38
N HIS A 125 44.61 22.40 16.59
CA HIS A 125 45.19 23.71 16.89
C HIS A 125 45.00 24.87 15.89
N LYS A 126 43.86 24.99 15.20
CA LYS A 126 43.49 26.22 14.48
C LYS A 126 42.57 27.06 15.37
N LYS A 127 43.21 27.73 16.35
CA LYS A 127 42.57 28.83 17.08
C LYS A 127 42.18 29.91 16.07
N ARG A 128 40.88 30.20 16.08
CA ARG A 128 40.24 31.31 15.38
C ARG A 128 40.87 32.62 15.81
N SER A 129 40.95 33.54 14.84
CA SER A 129 41.10 34.98 15.04
C SER A 129 40.11 35.50 16.09
N ASP A 130 40.49 36.57 16.79
CA ASP A 130 39.70 37.36 17.75
C ASP A 130 39.76 36.97 19.24
N ARG A 131 40.97 36.78 19.76
CA ARG A 131 41.35 37.35 21.07
C ARG A 131 42.79 37.82 20.98
N GLN A 132 43.02 39.12 21.13
CA GLN A 132 44.36 39.69 21.30
C GLN A 132 45.09 38.88 22.39
N PRO A 133 46.35 38.46 22.19
CA PRO A 133 47.12 37.81 23.25
C PRO A 133 47.59 38.89 24.22
N LEU A 134 46.71 39.32 25.13
CA LEU A 134 47.09 40.13 26.29
C LEU A 134 47.64 39.23 27.41
N VAL A 135 48.64 38.41 27.09
CA VAL A 135 49.52 37.86 28.11
C VAL A 135 50.84 38.58 27.94
N ARG A 136 50.94 39.67 28.71
CA ARG A 136 52.15 40.45 28.90
C ARG A 136 53.20 39.52 29.52
N ASN A 137 54.22 39.21 28.73
CA ASN A 137 55.44 38.56 29.20
C ASN A 137 56.21 39.57 30.06
N ASP A 138 55.85 39.69 31.33
CA ASP A 138 56.70 40.31 32.34
C ASP A 138 57.38 39.18 33.11
N ALA A 139 58.52 38.75 32.58
CA ALA A 139 59.55 38.10 33.37
C ALA A 139 60.03 39.09 34.44
N SER A 140 59.44 39.02 35.64
CA SER A 140 60.00 39.67 36.82
C SER A 140 59.75 38.82 38.07
N ILE A 141 60.74 37.98 38.37
CA ILE A 141 61.36 37.81 39.69
C ILE A 141 60.38 37.67 40.88
N THR A 142 60.45 36.51 41.53
CA THR A 142 59.88 36.15 42.85
C THR A 142 58.49 35.53 42.83
N SER A 143 58.41 34.20 42.67
CA SER A 143 57.50 33.37 43.49
C SER A 143 57.79 31.89 43.23
N ASP A 144 58.49 31.33 44.21
CA ASP A 144 58.67 29.93 44.60
C ASP A 144 57.52 28.96 44.23
N ASN A 145 57.44 28.52 42.97
CA ASN A 145 56.57 27.40 42.57
C ASN A 145 57.04 26.73 41.26
N ASP A 146 58.29 26.25 41.24
CA ASP A 146 58.87 25.48 40.15
C ASP A 146 58.49 23.98 40.22
N ASN A 147 57.19 23.65 40.29
CA ASN A 147 56.73 22.26 40.25
C ASN A 147 56.57 21.70 38.82
N TYR A 148 56.78 22.51 37.79
CA TYR A 148 56.87 22.03 36.41
C TYR A 148 57.93 22.82 35.65
N GLN A 149 59.11 22.22 35.49
CA GLN A 149 60.15 22.75 34.63
C GLN A 149 59.74 22.52 33.16
N PRO A 150 59.72 23.54 32.28
CA PRO A 150 59.45 23.35 30.87
C PRO A 150 60.60 22.56 30.23
N LEU A 151 60.25 21.50 29.48
CA LEU A 151 61.19 20.66 28.76
C LEU A 151 61.99 21.51 27.78
N ARG A 152 63.26 21.80 28.12
CA ARG A 152 64.22 22.40 27.19
C ARG A 152 64.48 21.40 26.07
N GLN A 153 64.05 21.74 24.86
CA GLN A 153 64.44 21.00 23.66
C GLN A 153 65.97 21.03 23.55
N GLN A 154 66.55 19.83 23.57
CA GLN A 154 67.92 19.48 23.17
C GLN A 154 69.03 19.64 24.23
N ARG A 155 69.13 18.63 25.12
CA ARG A 155 70.44 18.05 25.48
C ARG A 155 70.40 16.56 25.13
N ARG A 156 71.46 16.07 24.48
CA ARG A 156 71.76 14.63 24.44
C ARG A 156 72.32 14.28 25.81
N ASP A 157 71.70 13.35 26.50
CA ASP A 157 72.20 12.87 27.79
C ASP A 157 73.33 11.86 27.56
N GLU A 158 74.28 11.80 28.50
CA GLU A 158 75.49 10.95 28.49
C GLU A 158 75.20 9.46 28.19
N TYR A 159 73.97 9.01 28.42
CA TYR A 159 73.53 7.62 28.28
C TYR A 159 72.84 7.29 26.95
N ASP A 160 72.75 8.23 25.99
CA ASP A 160 72.14 7.99 24.66
C ASP A 160 73.01 7.14 23.71
N VAL A 161 74.12 6.57 24.19
CA VAL A 161 75.05 5.78 23.36
C VAL A 161 74.74 4.29 23.49
N LEU A 162 73.67 3.83 22.84
CA LEU A 162 73.55 2.41 22.51
C LEU A 162 74.50 2.12 21.33
N ARG A 163 75.69 1.61 21.67
CA ARG A 163 76.65 1.09 20.69
C ARG A 163 76.06 -0.15 20.02
N ARG A 164 76.00 -0.10 18.69
CA ARG A 164 75.60 -1.20 17.79
C ARG A 164 76.62 -2.33 17.79
#